data_AF-A0A7S2IGM3-F1
#
_entry.id   AF-A0A7S2IGM3-F1
#
_cell.length_a   1.000
_cell.length_b   1.000
_cell.length_c   1.000
_cell.angle_alpha   90.00
_cell.angle_beta   90.00
_cell.angle_gamma   90.00
#
_symmetry.space_group_name_H-M   'P 1'
#
loop_
_entity.id
_entity.type
_entity.pdbx_description
1 polymer ?
#
loop_
_entity_poly.entity_id
_entity_poly.type
_entity_poly.pdbx_seq_one_letter_code
_entity_poly.pdbx_strand_id
1 'polypeptide(L)'
;MFVPPVTLLRELPHSREHEVEADRIGVMIASDACYDPRAAKRVFGSMKAGIENSNTTKTKQPSQPPEFLSTHPSYDSRLSNFDNWMPEAMDIFHQDGGMKCQQIRYEMAQARKLAAREHAWREEQQQRRKKKGEIQFGV
;
A
#
# COMPACT_ATOMS: atom_id res chain seq x y z
N MET A 1 -18.42 -24.50 -19.94
CA MET A 1 -17.30 -23.85 -20.64
C MET A 1 -16.03 -24.62 -20.27
N PHE A 2 -15.51 -25.44 -21.18
CA PHE A 2 -14.29 -26.23 -20.94
C PHE A 2 -13.11 -25.38 -21.41
N VAL A 3 -12.37 -24.79 -20.46
CA VAL A 3 -11.19 -24.00 -20.79
C VAL A 3 -10.03 -24.98 -21.03
N PRO A 4 -9.45 -25.05 -22.24
CA PRO A 4 -8.35 -25.97 -22.50
C PRO A 4 -7.18 -25.67 -21.55
N PRO A 5 -6.47 -26.68 -21.01
CA PRO A 5 -5.33 -26.47 -20.12
C PRO A 5 -4.20 -25.66 -20.79
N VAL A 6 -4.08 -25.70 -22.12
CA VAL A 6 -3.19 -24.83 -22.89
C VAL A 6 -3.51 -23.35 -22.67
N THR A 7 -4.77 -22.99 -22.46
CA THR A 7 -5.23 -21.61 -22.21
C THR A 7 -4.81 -21.15 -20.82
N LEU A 8 -4.97 -22.00 -19.79
CA LEU A 8 -4.43 -21.74 -18.45
C LEU A 8 -2.89 -21.59 -18.45
N LEU A 9 -2.19 -22.36 -19.29
CA LEU A 9 -0.74 -22.31 -19.42
C LEU A 9 -0.22 -21.19 -20.36
N ARG A 10 -1.11 -20.57 -21.17
CA ARG A 10 -0.76 -19.59 -22.21
C ARG A 10 -1.31 -18.19 -21.95
N GLU A 11 -2.36 -18.03 -21.14
CA GLU A 11 -3.00 -16.72 -20.90
C GLU A 11 -2.43 -15.92 -19.72
N LEU A 12 -1.50 -16.47 -18.93
CA LEU A 12 -0.63 -15.68 -18.06
C LEU A 12 0.85 -16.13 -18.15
N PRO A 13 1.52 -15.97 -19.31
CA PRO A 13 2.95 -16.12 -19.44
C PRO A 13 3.66 -14.80 -19.08
N HIS A 14 3.04 -13.95 -18.26
CA HIS A 14 3.72 -12.79 -17.68
C HIS A 14 4.57 -13.34 -16.55
N SER A 15 5.84 -13.51 -16.90
CA SER A 15 6.88 -14.22 -16.19
C SER A 15 6.98 -13.80 -14.73
N ARG A 16 7.43 -14.72 -13.88
CA ARG A 16 7.86 -14.39 -12.51
C ARG A 16 8.84 -13.21 -12.48
N GLU A 17 9.64 -13.06 -13.53
CA GLU A 17 10.54 -11.94 -13.71
C GLU A 17 9.79 -10.59 -13.75
N HIS A 18 8.64 -10.51 -14.41
CA HIS A 18 7.82 -9.30 -14.40
C HIS A 18 7.26 -8.97 -13.01
N GLU A 19 6.89 -9.97 -12.21
CA GLU A 19 6.44 -9.72 -10.84
C GLU A 19 7.57 -9.24 -9.94
N VAL A 20 8.75 -9.84 -10.07
CA VAL A 20 9.97 -9.41 -9.36
C VAL A 20 10.35 -8.00 -9.77
N GLU A 21 10.30 -7.69 -11.07
CA GLU A 21 10.56 -6.35 -11.59
C GLU A 21 9.52 -5.34 -11.08
N ALA A 22 8.24 -5.69 -11.11
CA ALA A 22 7.16 -4.84 -10.60
C ALA A 22 7.32 -4.57 -9.10
N ASP A 23 7.66 -5.57 -8.29
CA ASP A 23 7.93 -5.40 -6.85
C ASP A 23 9.13 -4.48 -6.61
N ARG A 24 10.22 -4.66 -7.38
CA ARG A 24 11.42 -3.82 -7.27
C ARG A 24 11.13 -2.37 -7.67
N ILE A 25 10.59 -2.14 -8.86
CA ILE A 25 10.29 -0.79 -9.35
C ILE A 25 9.26 -0.13 -8.42
N GLY A 26 8.25 -0.88 -7.97
CA GLY A 26 7.23 -0.41 -7.05
C GLY A 26 7.82 0.11 -5.74
N VAL A 27 8.76 -0.62 -5.11
CA VAL A 27 9.40 -0.15 -3.87
C VAL A 27 10.29 1.07 -4.11
N MET A 28 10.96 1.18 -5.27
CA MET A 28 11.75 2.37 -5.61
C MET A 28 10.87 3.61 -5.81
N ILE A 29 9.78 3.50 -6.57
CA ILE A 29 8.82 4.60 -6.79
C ILE A 29 8.19 5.01 -5.46
N ALA A 30 7.80 4.05 -4.61
CA ALA A 30 7.25 4.35 -3.29
C ALA A 30 8.26 5.12 -2.41
N SER A 31 9.54 4.74 -2.45
CA SER A 31 10.61 5.41 -1.73
C SER A 31 10.81 6.85 -2.21
N ASP A 32 10.82 7.07 -3.52
CA ASP A 32 10.96 8.41 -4.12
C ASP A 32 9.76 9.31 -3.81
N ALA A 33 8.57 8.72 -3.73
CA ALA A 33 7.34 9.36 -3.26
C ALA A 33 7.27 9.52 -1.73
N CYS A 34 8.36 9.27 -1.00
CA CYS A 34 8.50 9.46 0.44
C CYS A 34 7.64 8.53 1.32
N TYR A 35 7.24 7.38 0.80
CA TYR A 35 6.75 6.25 1.58
C TYR A 35 7.92 5.47 2.18
N ASP A 36 7.75 4.95 3.40
CA ASP A 36 8.78 4.15 4.07
C ASP A 36 8.91 2.78 3.36
N PRO A 37 10.05 2.47 2.70
CA PRO A 37 10.22 1.22 1.94
C PRO A 37 10.10 -0.04 2.81
N ARG A 38 10.36 0.06 4.12
CA ARG A 38 10.19 -1.06 5.06
C ARG A 38 8.72 -1.49 5.19
N ALA A 39 7.78 -0.64 4.76
CA ALA A 39 6.37 -0.98 4.72
C ALA A 39 6.07 -2.11 3.72
N ALA A 40 6.86 -2.25 2.65
CA ALA A 40 6.65 -3.31 1.65
C ALA A 40 6.68 -4.70 2.31
N LYS A 41 7.74 -5.01 3.07
CA LYS A 41 7.84 -6.28 3.81
C LYS A 41 6.66 -6.52 4.76
N ARG A 42 6.16 -5.48 5.42
CA ARG A 42 5.00 -5.61 6.33
C ARG A 42 3.74 -5.99 5.58
N VAL A 43 3.44 -5.32 4.46
CA VAL A 43 2.26 -5.61 3.64
C VAL A 43 2.29 -7.05 3.12
N PHE A 44 3.41 -7.45 2.50
CA PHE A 44 3.53 -8.81 1.94
C PHE A 44 3.63 -9.89 3.02
N GLY A 45 4.23 -9.59 4.18
CA GLY A 45 4.22 -10.47 5.34
C GLY A 45 2.82 -10.66 5.92
N SER A 46 2.02 -9.59 6.03
CA SER A 46 0.61 -9.69 6.45
C SER A 46 -0.24 -10.45 5.44
N MET A 47 0.04 -10.33 4.14
CA MET A 47 -0.64 -11.10 3.09
C MET A 47 -0.33 -12.60 3.19
N LYS A 48 0.95 -12.95 3.43
CA LYS A 48 1.36 -14.34 3.71
C LYS A 48 0.58 -14.91 4.90
N ALA A 49 0.61 -14.22 6.04
CA ALA A 49 -0.08 -14.64 7.25
C ALA A 49 -1.62 -14.71 7.05
N GLY A 50 -2.21 -13.76 6.31
CA GLY A 50 -3.64 -13.76 6.02
C GLY A 50 -4.09 -14.97 5.19
N ILE A 51 -3.25 -15.41 4.25
CA ILE A 51 -3.52 -16.60 3.43
C ILE A 51 -3.34 -17.88 4.24
N GLU A 52 -2.28 -17.96 5.06
CA GLU A 52 -2.07 -19.07 6.00
C GLU A 52 -3.24 -19.22 6.99
N ASN A 53 -3.81 -18.10 7.44
CA ASN A 53 -4.96 -18.07 8.35
C ASN A 53 -6.32 -18.16 7.64
N SER A 54 -6.35 -18.07 6.30
CA SER A 54 -7.59 -18.19 5.54
C SER A 54 -8.01 -19.66 5.47
N ASN A 55 -9.13 -19.99 6.12
CA ASN A 55 -9.75 -21.31 6.07
C ASN A 55 -10.40 -21.62 4.70
N THR A 56 -9.85 -21.12 3.60
CA THR A 56 -10.25 -21.51 2.26
C THR A 56 -9.66 -22.89 2.00
N THR A 57 -10.46 -23.89 2.41
CA THR A 57 -10.33 -25.31 2.11
C THR A 57 -9.30 -26.09 2.96
N LYS A 58 -9.64 -26.33 4.23
CA LYS A 58 -9.11 -27.43 5.09
C LYS A 58 -9.43 -28.84 4.54
N THR A 59 -9.21 -29.13 3.24
CA THR A 59 -9.38 -30.49 2.71
C THR A 59 -8.21 -31.01 1.88
N LYS A 60 -7.16 -30.24 1.63
CA LYS A 60 -5.87 -30.78 1.17
C LYS A 60 -4.75 -29.98 1.80
N GLN A 61 -3.77 -30.69 2.37
CA GLN A 61 -2.53 -30.06 2.82
C GLN A 61 -2.04 -29.07 1.76
N PRO A 62 -1.65 -27.84 2.12
CA PRO A 62 -1.02 -26.94 1.18
C PRO A 62 0.40 -27.47 0.94
N SER A 63 0.51 -28.50 0.10
CA SER A 63 1.68 -28.65 -0.72
C SER A 63 1.68 -27.41 -1.59
N GLN A 64 2.41 -26.36 -1.17
CA GLN A 64 2.73 -25.27 -2.07
C GLN A 64 3.26 -25.94 -3.34
N PRO A 65 2.60 -25.75 -4.51
CA PRO A 65 3.10 -26.28 -5.75
C PRO A 65 4.55 -25.81 -5.86
N PRO A 66 5.53 -26.70 -6.15
CA PRO A 66 6.92 -26.31 -6.28
C PRO A 66 7.00 -25.05 -7.10
N GLU A 67 7.68 -23.99 -6.64
CA GLU A 67 8.41 -23.14 -7.57
C GLU A 67 7.67 -22.81 -8.86
N PHE A 68 8.14 -23.56 -9.86
CA PHE A 68 7.70 -23.80 -11.22
C PHE A 68 6.19 -23.90 -11.52
N LEU A 69 5.33 -24.36 -10.61
CA LEU A 69 3.89 -24.55 -10.85
C LEU A 69 2.99 -23.41 -10.35
N SER A 70 3.55 -22.43 -9.63
CA SER A 70 2.79 -21.27 -9.15
C SER A 70 2.92 -20.08 -10.12
N THR A 71 1.80 -19.40 -10.39
CA THR A 71 1.75 -18.16 -11.19
C THR A 71 2.29 -16.94 -10.43
N HIS A 72 2.52 -17.08 -9.12
CA HIS A 72 3.17 -16.08 -8.26
C HIS A 72 4.40 -16.71 -7.58
N PRO A 73 5.50 -15.96 -7.36
CA PRO A 73 6.62 -16.42 -6.53
C PRO A 73 6.14 -16.67 -5.10
N SER A 74 6.82 -17.58 -4.41
CA SER A 74 6.49 -17.83 -3.01
C SER A 74 6.68 -16.56 -2.18
N TYR A 75 5.87 -16.39 -1.12
CA TYR A 75 5.99 -15.24 -0.23
C TYR A 75 7.40 -15.09 0.37
N ASP A 76 8.12 -16.21 0.52
CA ASP A 76 9.46 -16.24 1.09
C ASP A 76 10.53 -15.70 0.14
N SER A 77 10.48 -16.05 -1.15
CA SER A 77 11.39 -15.47 -2.15
C SER A 77 11.14 -13.97 -2.33
N ARG A 78 9.87 -13.53 -2.28
CA ARG A 78 9.51 -12.11 -2.31
C ARG A 78 10.04 -11.33 -1.10
N LEU A 79 9.92 -11.88 0.12
CA LEU A 79 10.45 -11.24 1.32
C LEU A 79 11.98 -11.12 1.31
N SER A 80 12.67 -12.13 0.80
CA SER A 80 14.13 -12.09 0.61
C SER A 80 14.54 -11.05 -0.43
N ASN A 81 13.81 -10.92 -1.54
CA ASN A 81 14.05 -9.88 -2.54
C ASN A 81 13.94 -8.47 -1.95
N PHE A 82 12.94 -8.21 -1.11
CA PHE A 82 12.83 -6.91 -0.43
C PHE A 82 14.01 -6.63 0.50
N ASP A 83 14.60 -7.63 1.15
CA ASP A 83 15.82 -7.43 1.93
C ASP A 83 17.00 -7.01 1.05
N ASN A 84 17.12 -7.62 -0.13
CA ASN A 84 18.17 -7.29 -1.10
C ASN A 84 18.02 -5.89 -1.69
N TRP A 85 16.80 -5.43 -1.92
CA TRP A 85 16.52 -4.10 -2.48
C TRP A 85 16.44 -2.99 -1.43
N MET A 86 16.34 -3.35 -0.14
CA MET A 86 16.17 -2.39 0.94
C MET A 86 17.26 -1.31 0.98
N PRO A 87 18.56 -1.61 0.77
CA PRO A 87 19.59 -0.57 0.75
C PRO A 87 19.33 0.50 -0.32
N GLU A 88 19.08 0.07 -1.56
CA GLU A 88 18.78 0.98 -2.70
C GLU A 88 17.50 1.80 -2.42
N ALA A 89 16.45 1.16 -1.93
CA ALA A 89 15.20 1.84 -1.60
C ALA A 89 15.36 2.85 -0.46
N MET A 90 16.16 2.52 0.56
CA MET A 90 16.48 3.42 1.67
C MET A 90 17.33 4.60 1.23
N ASP A 91 18.27 4.39 0.30
CA ASP A 91 19.07 5.47 -0.28
C ASP A 91 18.18 6.44 -1.05
N ILE A 92 17.24 5.94 -1.86
CA ILE A 92 16.23 6.77 -2.54
C ILE A 92 15.38 7.54 -1.52
N PHE A 93 14.89 6.85 -0.49
CA PHE A 93 14.06 7.44 0.56
C PHE A 93 14.80 8.53 1.37
N HIS A 94 16.12 8.39 1.52
CA HIS A 94 16.99 9.34 2.22
C HIS A 94 17.78 10.26 1.30
N GLN A 95 17.42 10.35 0.01
CA GLN A 95 18.03 11.34 -0.89
C GLN A 95 17.99 12.74 -0.27
N ASP A 96 19.04 13.52 -0.54
CA ASP A 96 19.28 14.84 0.07
C ASP A 96 19.34 14.82 1.60
N GLY A 97 19.83 13.71 2.19
CA GLY A 97 19.89 13.52 3.64
C GLY A 97 18.52 13.36 4.30
N GLY A 98 17.48 13.04 3.52
CA GLY A 98 16.09 12.89 3.97
C GLY A 98 15.31 14.21 4.06
N MET A 99 15.89 15.34 3.64
CA MET A 99 15.23 16.65 3.73
C MET A 99 13.96 16.74 2.88
N LYS A 100 13.97 16.21 1.65
CA LYS A 100 12.80 16.17 0.75
C LYS A 100 11.58 15.56 1.44
N CYS A 101 11.75 14.35 1.98
CA CYS A 101 10.66 13.61 2.60
C CYS A 101 10.24 14.19 3.96
N GLN A 102 11.18 14.75 4.72
CA GLN A 102 10.87 15.49 5.94
C GLN A 102 10.01 16.72 5.65
N GLN A 103 10.36 17.49 4.62
CA GLN A 103 9.64 18.68 4.22
C GLN A 103 8.20 18.36 3.78
N ILE A 104 8.03 17.37 2.90
CA ILE A 104 6.69 16.94 2.45
C ILE A 104 5.83 16.52 3.65
N ARG A 105 6.39 15.75 4.59
CA ARG A 105 5.66 15.33 5.80
C ARG A 105 5.29 16.51 6.69
N TYR A 106 6.18 17.49 6.83
CA TYR A 106 5.92 18.71 7.58
C TYR A 106 4.77 19.51 6.95
N GLU A 107 4.83 19.76 5.65
CA GLU A 107 3.80 20.51 4.91
C GLU A 107 2.43 19.83 5.00
N MET A 108 2.38 18.52 4.80
CA MET A 108 1.14 17.75 4.93
C MET A 108 0.56 17.81 6.34
N ALA A 109 1.41 17.78 7.38
CA ALA A 109 0.97 17.95 8.75
C ALA A 109 0.40 19.35 9.02
N GLN A 110 1.02 20.40 8.47
CA GLN A 110 0.50 21.77 8.57
C GLN A 110 -0.82 21.94 7.82
N ALA A 111 -0.92 21.39 6.60
CA ALA A 111 -2.13 21.43 5.80
C ALA A 111 -3.30 20.77 6.52
N ARG A 112 -3.09 19.60 7.15
CA ARG A 112 -4.12 18.92 7.97
C ARG A 112 -4.57 19.77 9.15
N LYS A 113 -3.64 20.44 9.85
CA LYS A 113 -3.98 21.35 10.96
C LYS A 113 -4.75 22.57 10.48
N LEU A 114 -4.40 23.12 9.32
CA LEU A 114 -5.11 24.25 8.73
C LEU A 114 -6.54 23.84 8.33
N ALA A 115 -6.69 22.71 7.62
CA ALA A 115 -7.98 22.17 7.24
C ALA A 115 -8.86 21.91 8.48
N ALA A 116 -8.31 21.31 9.54
CA ALA A 116 -9.05 21.08 10.78
C ALA A 116 -9.56 22.38 11.42
N ARG A 117 -8.71 23.42 11.45
CA ARG A 117 -9.11 24.75 11.95
C ARG A 117 -10.18 25.40 11.08
N GLU A 118 -10.06 25.25 9.76
CA GLU A 118 -11.05 25.76 8.82
C GLU A 118 -12.41 25.07 8.99
N HIS A 119 -12.42 23.74 9.16
CA HIS A 119 -13.63 22.98 9.46
C HIS A 119 -14.29 23.47 10.76
N ALA A 120 -13.52 23.61 11.85
CA ALA A 120 -14.04 24.13 13.12
C ALA A 120 -14.62 25.55 12.97
N TRP A 121 -13.93 26.44 12.28
CA TRP A 121 -14.43 27.79 12.03
C TRP A 121 -15.72 27.79 11.20
N ARG A 122 -15.80 26.96 10.15
CA ARG A 122 -17.01 26.82 9.32
C ARG A 122 -18.20 26.33 10.14
N GLU A 123 -18.00 25.37 11.04
CA GLU A 123 -19.03 24.88 11.97
C GLU A 123 -19.51 25.99 12.92
N GLU A 124 -18.61 26.76 13.52
CA GLU A 124 -18.95 27.91 14.36
C GLU A 124 -19.78 28.97 13.61
N GLN A 125 -19.38 29.31 12.37
CA GLN A 125 -20.16 30.26 11.56
C GLN A 125 -21.55 29.72 11.23
N GLN A 126 -21.67 28.43 10.92
CA GLN A 126 -22.96 27.81 10.65
C GLN A 126 -23.86 27.84 11.89
N GLN A 127 -23.33 27.55 13.08
CA GLN A 127 -24.07 27.65 14.34
C GLN A 127 -24.50 29.09 14.63
N ARG A 128 -23.60 30.07 14.43
CA ARG A 128 -23.92 31.50 14.58
C ARG A 128 -25.04 31.95 13.64
N ARG A 129 -25.02 31.50 12.38
CA ARG A 129 -26.06 31.79 11.40
C ARG A 129 -27.40 31.15 11.78
N LYS A 130 -27.40 29.90 12.25
CA LYS A 130 -28.61 29.21 12.75
C LYS A 130 -29.23 29.97 13.93
N LYS A 131 -28.43 30.33 14.94
CA LYS A 131 -28.90 31.12 16.10
C LYS A 131 -29.47 32.48 15.69
N LYS A 132 -28.81 33.19 14.77
CA LYS A 132 -29.35 34.46 14.24
C LYS A 132 -30.67 34.26 13.50
N GLY A 133 -30.81 33.19 12.73
CA GLY A 133 -32.06 32.82 12.05
C GLY A 133 -33.17 32.49 13.04
N GLU A 134 -32.90 31.69 14.08
CA GLU A 134 -33.87 31.38 15.15
C GLU A 134 -34.32 32.64 15.90
N ILE A 135 -33.39 33.57 16.20
CA ILE A 135 -33.73 34.86 16.83
C ILE A 135 -34.56 35.75 15.89
N GLN A 136 -34.34 35.66 14.57
CA GLN A 136 -35.05 36.47 13.58
C GLN A 136 -36.45 35.92 13.23
N PHE A 137 -36.69 34.62 13.42
CA PHE A 137 -37.97 33.94 13.15
C PHE A 137 -38.72 33.48 14.41
N GLY A 138 -38.18 33.73 15.61
CA GLY A 138 -38.83 33.44 16.89
C GLY A 138 -39.79 34.55 17.32
N VAL A 139 -41.09 34.29 17.15
CA VAL A 139 -42.20 34.87 17.93
C VAL A 139 -42.55 33.87 19.02
#